data_AF-A0AAJ6TSV0-F1
#
_entry.id   AF-A0AAJ6TSV0-F1
#
_cell.length_a   1.000
_cell.length_b   1.000
_cell.length_c   1.000
_cell.angle_alpha   90.00
_cell.angle_beta   90.00
_cell.angle_gamma   90.00
#
_symmetry.space_group_name_H-M   'P 1'
#
loop_
_entity.id
_entity.type
_entity.pdbx_description
1 polymer ?
#
loop_
_entity_poly.entity_id
_entity_poly.type
_entity_poly.pdbx_seq_one_letter_code
_entity_poly.pdbx_strand_id
1 'polypeptide(L)'
;MLNRVSRRCFCTAAAAPTTLSPWLFVGLGNPGEKFKGTRHNVGFEMIDAFAESLGISMNIPLCKALFGEGFVGDAPVLLAKPQTYMNLSGESFT
;
A
#
# COMPACT_ATOMS: atom_id res chain seq x y z
N MET A 1 -7.27 51.19 -31.85
CA MET A 1 -6.30 50.31 -32.52
C MET A 1 -5.57 49.47 -31.48
N LEU A 2 -5.88 48.16 -31.46
CA LEU A 2 -5.06 47.01 -31.04
C LEU A 2 -4.20 47.07 -29.75
N ASN A 3 -4.82 46.63 -28.65
CA ASN A 3 -4.51 45.39 -27.91
C ASN A 3 -3.06 44.82 -27.97
N ARG A 4 -2.38 44.71 -26.82
CA ARG A 4 -1.42 43.62 -26.56
C ARG A 4 -1.34 43.24 -25.08
N VAL A 5 -2.16 42.26 -24.74
CA VAL A 5 -2.12 41.45 -23.51
C VAL A 5 -0.73 40.84 -23.31
N SER A 6 -0.17 40.94 -22.11
CA SER A 6 0.86 40.00 -21.64
C SER A 6 0.48 39.50 -20.25
N ARG A 7 -0.44 38.53 -20.23
CA ARG A 7 -0.62 37.62 -19.10
C ARG A 7 0.56 36.67 -19.12
N ARG A 8 1.58 36.91 -18.28
CA ARG A 8 2.51 35.84 -17.89
C ARG A 8 1.81 34.95 -16.88
N CYS A 9 0.97 34.08 -17.41
CA CYS A 9 0.54 32.88 -16.72
C CYS A 9 1.79 32.00 -16.58
N PHE A 10 2.42 32.00 -15.40
CA PHE A 10 3.36 30.96 -15.06
C PHE A 10 2.56 29.68 -14.84
N CYS A 11 2.29 29.00 -15.94
CA CYS A 11 1.95 27.58 -15.90
C CYS A 11 3.18 26.88 -15.31
N THR A 12 3.15 26.59 -14.02
CA THR A 12 3.98 25.54 -13.45
C THR A 12 3.60 24.28 -14.20
N ALA A 13 4.57 23.69 -14.90
CA ALA A 13 4.39 22.50 -15.70
C ALA A 13 3.68 21.43 -14.88
N ALA A 14 2.53 20.96 -15.36
CA ALA A 14 1.95 19.72 -14.88
C ALA A 14 2.98 18.62 -15.12
N ALA A 15 3.46 17.99 -14.05
CA ALA A 15 4.23 16.77 -14.18
C ALA A 15 3.43 15.78 -15.03
N ALA A 16 4.10 15.13 -15.99
CA ALA A 16 3.51 14.10 -16.83
C ALA A 16 2.74 13.10 -15.95
N PRO A 17 1.66 12.46 -16.44
CA PRO A 17 1.02 11.39 -15.70
C PRO A 17 2.03 10.24 -15.61
N THR A 18 2.83 10.22 -14.55
CA THR A 18 3.52 9.02 -14.11
C THR A 18 2.41 8.02 -13.90
N THR A 19 2.36 6.98 -14.72
CA THR A 19 1.64 5.75 -14.35
C THR A 19 2.17 5.37 -12.97
N LEU A 20 1.42 5.72 -11.93
CA LEU A 20 1.77 5.41 -10.56
C LEU A 20 1.56 3.91 -10.41
N SER A 21 2.61 3.13 -10.68
CA SER A 21 2.61 1.70 -10.43
C SER A 21 2.57 1.51 -8.91
N PRO A 22 1.48 0.97 -8.35
CA PRO A 22 1.39 0.76 -6.91
C PRO A 22 2.37 -0.32 -6.48
N TRP A 23 3.00 -0.13 -5.32
CA TRP A 23 3.80 -1.16 -4.69
C TRP A 23 2.93 -2.04 -3.81
N LEU A 24 3.18 -3.35 -3.82
CA LEU A 24 2.51 -4.29 -2.93
C LEU A 24 3.53 -4.84 -1.92
N PHE A 25 3.30 -4.55 -0.65
CA PHE A 25 4.06 -5.11 0.46
C PHE A 25 3.26 -6.24 1.10
N VAL A 26 3.81 -7.45 1.08
CA VAL A 26 3.14 -8.64 1.63
C VAL A 26 3.90 -9.11 2.87
N GLY A 27 3.21 -9.13 4.00
CA GLY A 27 3.67 -9.78 5.22
C GLY A 27 3.18 -11.21 5.23
N LEU A 28 4.09 -12.18 5.23
CA LEU A 28 3.75 -13.59 5.37
C LEU A 28 3.62 -13.99 6.85
N GLY A 29 2.68 -14.88 7.14
CA GLY A 29 2.36 -15.31 8.51
C GLY A 29 1.16 -16.26 8.54
N ASN A 30 0.84 -16.73 9.74
CA ASN A 30 -0.36 -17.51 10.01
C ASN A 30 -1.41 -16.67 10.75
N PRO A 31 -2.70 -16.76 10.38
CA PRO A 31 -3.77 -16.02 11.05
C PRO A 31 -4.15 -16.64 12.40
N GLY A 32 -4.55 -15.79 13.35
CA GLY A 32 -5.08 -16.17 14.66
C GLY A 32 -4.11 -15.98 15.83
N GLU A 33 -4.66 -15.74 17.01
CA GLU A 33 -3.91 -15.37 18.23
C GLU A 33 -2.79 -16.35 18.61
N LYS A 34 -2.98 -17.64 18.34
CA LYS A 34 -1.99 -18.68 18.66
C LYS A 34 -0.66 -18.55 17.92
N PHE A 35 -0.59 -17.75 16.84
CA PHE A 35 0.63 -17.55 16.05
C PHE A 35 1.29 -16.19 16.28
N LYS A 36 0.67 -15.32 17.08
CA LYS A 36 1.20 -13.99 17.41
C LYS A 36 2.54 -14.12 18.16
N GLY A 37 3.53 -13.32 17.79
CA GLY A 37 4.87 -13.37 18.41
C GLY A 37 5.74 -14.56 18.00
N THR A 38 5.26 -15.45 17.12
CA THR A 38 6.10 -16.53 16.59
C THR A 38 7.04 -16.01 15.50
N ARG A 39 8.22 -16.61 15.36
CA ARG A 39 9.19 -16.24 14.31
C ARG A 39 8.60 -16.31 12.89
N HIS A 40 7.61 -17.18 12.67
CA HIS A 40 6.90 -17.30 11.40
C HIS A 40 5.97 -16.11 11.10
N ASN A 41 5.59 -15.32 12.11
CA ASN A 41 4.68 -14.19 11.96
C ASN A 41 5.40 -12.83 11.94
N VAL A 42 6.75 -12.81 11.91
CA VAL A 42 7.53 -11.57 11.82
C VAL A 42 7.14 -10.72 10.59
N GLY A 43 6.70 -11.36 9.50
CA GLY A 43 6.19 -10.66 8.31
C GLY A 43 4.90 -9.88 8.59
N PHE A 44 3.98 -10.44 9.38
CA PHE A 44 2.77 -9.71 9.80
C PHE A 44 3.12 -8.56 10.74
N GLU A 45 4.03 -8.78 11.68
CA GLU A 45 4.48 -7.74 12.63
C GLU A 45 5.15 -6.56 11.91
N MET A 46 5.94 -6.84 10.87
CA MET A 46 6.55 -5.81 10.03
C MET A 46 5.49 -4.99 9.28
N ILE A 47 4.47 -5.63 8.70
CA ILE A 47 3.36 -4.91 8.04
C ILE A 47 2.57 -4.08 9.04
N ASP A 48 2.31 -4.61 10.24
CA ASP A 48 1.56 -3.88 11.28
C ASP A 48 2.32 -2.63 11.74
N ALA A 49 3.63 -2.76 12.03
CA ALA A 49 4.47 -1.62 12.38
C ALA A 49 4.59 -0.61 11.23
N PHE A 50 4.68 -1.09 9.99
CA PHE A 50 4.75 -0.22 8.82
C PHE A 50 3.45 0.54 8.59
N ALA A 51 2.31 -0.15 8.68
CA ALA A 51 0.99 0.45 8.58
C ALA A 51 0.77 1.50 9.68
N GLU A 52 1.15 1.20 10.93
CA GLU A 52 1.07 2.14 12.05
C GLU A 52 1.92 3.39 11.79
N SER A 53 3.15 3.24 11.30
CA SER A 53 4.04 4.37 11.00
C SER A 53 3.50 5.33 9.93
N LEU A 54 2.62 4.83 9.05
CA LEU A 54 2.00 5.58 7.95
C LEU A 54 0.54 5.96 8.23
N GLY A 55 -0.04 5.53 9.36
CA GLY A 55 -1.47 5.71 9.66
C GLY A 55 -2.40 4.94 8.73
N ILE A 56 -1.93 3.84 8.13
CA ILE A 56 -2.71 3.01 7.20
C ILE A 56 -3.53 2.00 8.00
N SER A 57 -4.84 1.95 7.76
CA SER A 57 -5.73 0.97 8.37
C SER A 57 -5.74 -0.35 7.59
N MET A 58 -5.44 -1.46 8.26
CA MET A 58 -5.53 -2.82 7.70
C MET A 58 -6.94 -3.38 7.91
N ASN A 59 -7.92 -2.90 7.15
CA ASN A 59 -9.35 -3.22 7.36
C ASN A 59 -10.09 -3.68 6.09
N ILE A 60 -9.38 -3.94 4.99
CA ILE A 60 -9.97 -4.33 3.71
C ILE A 60 -9.80 -5.84 3.51
N PRO A 61 -10.81 -6.68 3.83
CA PRO A 61 -10.75 -8.10 3.53
C PRO A 61 -11.04 -8.35 2.03
N LEU A 62 -10.06 -8.88 1.30
CA LEU A 62 -10.20 -9.21 -0.13
C LEU A 62 -9.29 -10.40 -0.47
N CYS A 63 -9.64 -11.24 -1.45
CA CYS A 63 -8.79 -12.36 -1.92
C CYS A 63 -8.14 -13.18 -0.79
N LYS A 64 -8.90 -13.54 0.25
CA LYS A 64 -8.40 -14.27 1.42
C LYS A 64 -7.20 -13.58 2.12
N ALA A 65 -7.06 -12.27 2.01
CA ALA A 65 -6.04 -11.46 2.67
C ALA A 65 -6.69 -10.22 3.31
N LEU A 66 -6.00 -9.65 4.29
CA LEU A 66 -6.36 -8.37 4.87
C LEU A 66 -5.44 -7.31 4.29
N PHE A 67 -6.02 -6.28 3.69
CA PHE A 67 -5.32 -5.20 3.02
C PHE A 67 -5.44 -3.86 3.76
N GLY A 68 -4.47 -3.00 3.48
CA GLY A 68 -4.51 -1.57 3.77
C GLY A 68 -3.92 -0.81 2.60
N GLU A 69 -4.45 0.38 2.33
CA GLU A 69 -4.05 1.23 1.20
C GLU A 69 -3.53 2.57 1.71
N GLY A 70 -2.48 3.10 1.09
CA GLY A 70 -1.94 4.39 1.45
C GLY A 70 -0.85 4.86 0.51
N PHE A 71 -0.01 5.76 1.01
CA PHE A 71 1.08 6.37 0.24
C PHE A 71 2.37 6.41 1.05
N VAL A 72 3.49 6.22 0.36
CA VAL A 72 4.84 6.51 0.87
C VAL A 72 5.42 7.63 0.01
N GLY A 73 5.41 8.86 0.54
CA GLY A 73 5.61 10.05 -0.29
C GLY A 73 4.50 10.15 -1.34
N ASP A 74 4.87 10.23 -2.62
CA ASP A 74 3.92 10.28 -3.74
C ASP A 74 3.64 8.90 -4.37
N ALA A 75 4.22 7.82 -3.82
CA ALA A 75 4.05 6.47 -4.36
C ALA A 75 2.87 5.75 -3.68
N PRO A 76 1.85 5.28 -4.44
CA PRO A 76 0.78 4.47 -3.87
C PRO A 76 1.30 3.11 -3.42
N VAL A 77 0.85 2.66 -2.26
CA VAL A 77 1.23 1.38 -1.67
C VAL A 77 0.00 0.60 -1.20
N LEU A 78 0.04 -0.71 -1.41
CA LEU A 78 -0.85 -1.68 -0.80
C LEU A 78 -0.06 -2.52 0.19
N LEU A 79 -0.62 -2.70 1.37
CA LEU A 79 -0.12 -3.60 2.41
C LEU A 79 -1.05 -4.80 2.47
N ALA A 80 -0.49 -6.01 2.59
CA ALA A 80 -1.28 -7.24 2.58
C ALA A 80 -0.81 -8.25 3.64
N LYS A 81 -1.78 -8.89 4.31
CA LYS A 81 -1.58 -10.03 5.22
C LYS A 81 -2.49 -11.20 4.79
N PRO A 82 -1.98 -12.22 4.08
CA PRO A 82 -2.74 -13.41 3.70
C PRO A 82 -3.36 -14.10 4.91
N GLN A 83 -4.63 -14.47 4.82
CA GLN A 83 -5.39 -15.18 5.86
C GLN A 83 -5.54 -16.69 5.54
N THR A 84 -4.67 -17.21 4.67
CA THR A 84 -4.73 -18.58 4.14
C THR A 84 -3.78 -19.59 4.81
N TYR A 85 -3.07 -19.17 5.87
CA TYR A 85 -1.89 -19.85 6.42
C TYR A 85 -0.67 -19.76 5.50
N MET A 86 0.52 -19.90 6.09
CA MET A 86 1.81 -19.65 5.44
C MET A 86 1.99 -20.45 4.14
N ASN A 87 1.58 -21.72 4.15
CA ASN A 87 1.76 -22.66 3.04
C ASN A 87 0.82 -22.41 1.85
N LEU A 88 -0.26 -21.66 2.03
CA LEU A 88 -1.25 -21.35 0.99
C LEU A 88 -1.31 -19.84 0.70
N SER A 89 -0.27 -19.09 1.08
CA SER A 89 -0.22 -17.64 0.91
C SER A 89 -0.36 -17.18 -0.56
N GLY A 90 0.06 -18.01 -1.52
CA GLY A 90 -0.10 -17.75 -2.96
C GLY A 90 -1.56 -17.72 -3.43
N GLU A 91 -2.48 -18.40 -2.74
CA GLU A 91 -3.92 -18.35 -3.07
C GLU A 91 -4.54 -16.97 -2.87
N SER A 92 -3.86 -16.06 -2.16
CA SER A 92 -4.32 -14.69 -1.98
C SER A 92 -4.01 -13.76 -3.15
N PHE A 93 -3.12 -14.17 -4.05
CA PHE A 93 -2.60 -13.35 -5.14
C PHE A 93 -2.68 -14.03 -6.51
N THR A 94 -3.39 -15.15 -6.60
CA THR A 94 -3.71 -15.88 -7.84
C THR A 94 -5.17 -15.65 -8.19
#